data_AF-A0A813H0G6-F1
#
_entry.id   AF-A0A813H0G6-F1
#
_cell.length_a   1.000
_cell.length_b   1.000
_cell.length_c   1.000
_cell.angle_alpha   90.00
_cell.angle_beta   90.00
_cell.angle_gamma   90.00
#
_symmetry.space_group_name_H-M   'P 1'
#
loop_
_entity.id
_entity.type
_entity.pdbx_description
1 polymer ?
#
loop_
_entity_poly.entity_id
_entity_poly.type
_entity_poly.pdbx_seq_one_letter_code
_entity_poly.pdbx_strand_id
1 'polypeptide(L)'
;MPLSTADGANSVHPDTGVILSGCRLEGAAAAAELCERAHDTLMPTVPLAGWDVAFCPSKDKGGAGPPELVLLEANLSCNFFRGSVAWEEYGSLLDAHFAAIDVWRRR
;
A
#
# COMPACT_ATOMS: atom_id res chain seq x y z
N MET A 1 -26.94 -14.61 -8.12
CA MET A 1 -25.98 -13.71 -7.46
C MET A 1 -25.52 -14.44 -6.21
N PRO A 2 -24.27 -14.89 -6.10
CA PRO A 2 -23.81 -15.53 -4.87
C PRO A 2 -24.01 -14.54 -3.72
N LEU A 3 -24.68 -15.00 -2.67
CA LEU A 3 -24.98 -14.22 -1.48
C LEU A 3 -23.66 -13.88 -0.79
N SER A 4 -23.40 -12.57 -0.71
CA SER A 4 -22.41 -11.98 0.17
C SER A 4 -22.59 -12.53 1.58
N THR A 5 -21.49 -12.84 2.26
CA THR A 5 -21.48 -12.98 3.72
C THR A 5 -22.04 -11.72 4.38
N ALA A 6 -22.49 -11.81 5.63
CA ALA A 6 -23.13 -10.71 6.35
C ALA A 6 -22.27 -9.43 6.48
N ASP A 7 -20.97 -9.52 6.20
CA ASP A 7 -19.96 -8.46 6.21
C ASP A 7 -19.47 -8.02 4.82
N GLY A 8 -19.96 -8.59 3.72
CA GLY A 8 -19.49 -8.20 2.37
C GLY A 8 -18.30 -8.98 1.83
N ALA A 9 -17.69 -9.87 2.62
CA ALA A 9 -16.42 -10.50 2.29
C ALA A 9 -16.57 -11.75 1.41
N ASN A 10 -16.09 -11.67 0.17
CA ASN A 10 -15.86 -12.87 -0.65
C ASN A 10 -14.50 -13.47 -0.28
N SER A 11 -14.48 -14.63 0.37
CA SER A 11 -13.25 -15.40 0.63
C SER A 11 -12.74 -16.16 -0.59
N VAL A 12 -13.52 -16.18 -1.67
CA VAL A 12 -13.25 -16.89 -2.92
C VAL A 12 -13.70 -16.03 -4.09
N HIS A 13 -12.86 -15.91 -5.12
CA HIS A 13 -13.19 -15.17 -6.34
C HIS A 13 -14.35 -15.87 -7.09
N PRO A 14 -15.46 -15.16 -7.41
CA PRO A 14 -16.69 -15.77 -7.91
C PRO A 14 -16.53 -16.46 -9.27
N ASP A 15 -15.61 -15.99 -10.11
CA ASP A 15 -15.41 -16.55 -11.46
C ASP A 15 -14.28 -17.59 -11.55
N THR A 16 -13.36 -17.62 -10.60
CA THR A 16 -12.12 -18.42 -10.71
C THR A 16 -11.95 -19.43 -9.57
N GLY A 17 -12.74 -19.32 -8.50
CA GLY A 17 -12.62 -20.20 -7.34
C GLY A 17 -11.34 -20.01 -6.52
N VAL A 18 -10.53 -18.98 -6.84
CA VAL A 18 -9.30 -18.67 -6.13
C VAL A 18 -9.63 -18.17 -4.73
N ILE A 19 -9.03 -18.77 -3.71
CA ILE A 19 -9.17 -18.30 -2.32
C ILE A 19 -8.50 -16.93 -2.21
N LEU A 20 -9.27 -15.92 -1.83
CA LEU A 20 -8.84 -14.54 -1.65
C LEU A 20 -8.19 -14.29 -0.27
N SER A 21 -7.99 -15.35 0.53
CA SER A 21 -7.19 -15.29 1.76
C SER A 21 -5.82 -14.72 1.41
N GLY A 22 -5.49 -13.56 1.98
CA GLY A 22 -4.40 -12.70 1.53
C GLY A 22 -3.11 -13.46 1.24
N CYS A 23 -2.66 -13.41 -0.01
CA CYS A 23 -1.33 -13.88 -0.36
C CYS A 23 -0.31 -12.96 0.30
N ARG A 24 0.68 -13.53 0.98
CA ARG A 24 1.85 -12.76 1.40
C ARG A 24 2.62 -12.33 0.15
N LEU A 25 2.72 -11.02 -0.06
CA LEU A 25 3.51 -10.46 -1.15
C LEU A 25 4.98 -10.41 -0.70
N GLU A 26 5.78 -11.36 -1.19
CA GLU A 26 7.22 -11.37 -0.96
C GLU A 26 7.84 -10.07 -1.51
N GLY A 27 8.65 -9.39 -0.68
CA GLY A 27 9.22 -8.07 -1.01
C GLY A 27 8.37 -6.86 -0.59
N ALA A 28 7.19 -7.04 0.02
CA ALA A 28 6.35 -5.91 0.47
C ALA A 28 7.07 -4.94 1.43
N ALA A 29 7.89 -5.46 2.35
CA ALA A 29 8.70 -4.63 3.24
C ALA A 29 9.72 -3.77 2.46
N ALA A 30 10.40 -4.37 1.47
CA ALA A 30 11.35 -3.65 0.63
C ALA A 30 10.65 -2.59 -0.25
N ALA A 31 9.40 -2.83 -0.65
CA ALA A 31 8.59 -1.84 -1.36
C ALA A 31 8.19 -0.67 -0.45
N ALA A 32 7.81 -0.93 0.80
CA ALA A 32 7.54 0.13 1.77
C ALA A 32 8.78 1.01 2.01
N GLU A 33 9.95 0.40 2.24
CA GLU A 33 11.22 1.15 2.39
C GLU A 33 11.58 1.93 1.12
N LEU A 34 11.26 1.40 -0.07
CA LEU A 34 11.45 2.11 -1.33
C LEU A 34 10.57 3.36 -1.41
N CYS A 35 9.30 3.26 -1.01
CA CYS A 35 8.37 4.39 -0.95
C CYS A 35 8.83 5.45 0.07
N GLU A 36 9.30 5.04 1.25
CA GLU A 36 9.83 5.96 2.26
C GLU A 36 11.02 6.75 1.71
N ARG A 37 12.01 6.06 1.13
CA ARG A 37 13.17 6.71 0.50
C ARG A 37 12.76 7.63 -0.64
N ALA A 38 11.80 7.22 -1.47
CA ALA A 38 11.29 8.04 -2.57
C ALA A 38 10.61 9.30 -2.05
N HIS A 39 9.81 9.19 -0.99
CA HIS A 39 9.14 10.31 -0.35
C HIS A 39 10.14 11.30 0.23
N ASP A 40 11.11 10.82 1.01
CA ASP A 40 12.14 11.66 1.63
C ASP A 40 13.02 12.37 0.59
N THR A 41 13.30 11.70 -0.53
CA THR A 41 14.19 12.24 -1.57
C THR A 41 13.47 13.18 -2.53
N LEU A 42 12.30 12.79 -3.02
CA LEU A 42 11.60 13.47 -4.12
C LEU A 42 10.53 14.45 -3.62
N MET A 43 9.98 14.23 -2.43
CA MET A 43 8.85 14.99 -1.90
C MET A 43 8.99 15.37 -0.41
N PRO A 44 10.16 15.85 0.06
CA PRO A 44 10.42 16.05 1.49
C PRO A 44 9.49 17.05 2.20
N THR A 45 8.80 17.90 1.45
CA THR A 45 7.86 18.91 1.99
C THR A 45 6.39 18.53 1.83
N VAL A 46 6.10 17.43 1.13
CA VAL A 46 4.73 16.92 0.95
C VAL A 46 4.40 16.06 2.17
N PRO A 47 3.30 16.31 2.89
CA PRO A 47 3.04 15.61 4.16
C PRO A 47 2.55 14.17 3.99
N LEU A 48 1.94 13.85 2.84
CA LEU A 48 1.40 12.54 2.52
C LEU A 48 1.30 12.38 1.00
N ALA A 49 1.75 11.25 0.49
CA ALA A 49 1.57 10.83 -0.90
C ALA A 49 1.36 9.31 -0.95
N GLY A 50 0.53 8.85 -1.88
CA GLY A 50 0.46 7.45 -2.25
C GLY A 50 1.56 7.14 -3.25
N TRP A 51 2.17 5.97 -3.15
CA TRP A 51 3.21 5.52 -4.07
C TRP A 51 2.83 4.19 -4.70
N ASP A 52 2.85 4.16 -6.03
CA ASP A 52 2.61 2.95 -6.79
C ASP A 52 3.95 2.26 -7.10
N VAL A 53 4.05 1.00 -6.69
CA VAL A 53 5.25 0.17 -6.89
C VAL A 53 4.87 -1.08 -7.66
N ALA A 54 5.52 -1.29 -8.80
CA ALA A 54 5.45 -2.55 -9.53
C ALA A 54 6.40 -3.59 -8.94
N PHE A 55 5.89 -4.81 -8.81
CA PHE A 55 6.66 -6.01 -8.50
C PHE A 55 6.95 -6.74 -9.81
N CYS A 56 8.16 -6.59 -10.32
CA CYS A 56 8.63 -7.21 -11.55
C CYS A 56 9.34 -8.54 -11.25
N PRO A 57 9.42 -9.45 -12.25
CA PRO A 57 10.22 -10.66 -12.12
C PRO A 57 11.66 -10.35 -11.70
N SER A 58 12.28 -11.27 -10.95
CA SER A 58 13.65 -11.10 -10.52
C SER A 58 14.61 -10.94 -11.71
N LYS A 59 15.56 -10.01 -11.58
CA LYS A 59 16.67 -9.82 -12.52
C LYS A 59 17.73 -10.93 -12.44
N ASP A 60 17.70 -11.75 -11.39
CA ASP A 60 18.63 -12.85 -11.23
C ASP A 60 18.45 -13.88 -12.34
N LYS A 61 19.56 -14.45 -12.83
CA LYS A 61 19.54 -15.47 -13.90
C LYS A 61 18.63 -16.62 -13.48
N GLY A 62 17.54 -16.82 -14.22
CA GLY A 62 16.54 -17.86 -13.96
C GLY A 62 15.33 -17.42 -13.13
N GLY A 63 15.21 -16.13 -12.76
CA GLY A 63 14.01 -15.58 -12.12
C GLY A 63 13.76 -16.05 -10.69
N ALA A 64 14.77 -16.68 -10.05
CA ALA A 64 14.64 -17.31 -8.74
C ALA A 64 14.94 -16.38 -7.55
N GLY A 65 15.35 -15.13 -7.81
CA GLY A 65 15.66 -14.15 -6.78
C GLY A 65 14.43 -13.34 -6.31
N PRO A 66 14.64 -12.35 -5.42
CA PRO A 66 13.58 -11.44 -5.01
C PRO A 66 13.04 -10.65 -6.21
N PRO A 67 11.76 -10.20 -6.16
CA PRO A 67 11.19 -9.39 -7.22
C PRO A 67 11.98 -8.09 -7.37
N GLU A 68 12.10 -7.62 -8.61
CA GLU A 68 12.56 -6.27 -8.86
C GLU A 68 11.42 -5.28 -8.54
N LEU A 69 11.72 -4.22 -7.80
CA LEU A 69 10.75 -3.20 -7.43
C LEU A 69 10.97 -1.94 -8.28
N VAL A 70 9.90 -1.45 -8.90
CA VAL A 70 9.93 -0.26 -9.76
C VAL A 70 8.90 0.75 -9.27
N LEU A 71 9.35 1.96 -8.92
CA LEU A 71 8.46 3.09 -8.64
C LEU A 71 7.81 3.55 -9.94
N LEU A 72 6.49 3.64 -9.94
CA LEU A 72 5.70 4.02 -11.12
C LEU A 72 5.25 5.48 -11.03
N GLU A 73 4.48 5.79 -10.00
CA GLU A 73 3.88 7.10 -9.81
C GLU A 73 3.67 7.45 -8.34
N ALA A 74 3.43 8.73 -8.10
CA ALA A 74 3.00 9.25 -6.82
C ALA A 74 1.63 9.93 -6.97
N ASN A 75 0.68 9.58 -6.11
CA ASN A 75 -0.61 10.22 -6.05
C ASN A 75 -0.65 11.24 -4.91
N LEU A 76 -0.71 12.52 -5.28
CA LEU A 76 -1.01 13.61 -4.36
C LEU A 76 -2.52 13.65 -4.14
N SER A 77 -2.97 13.71 -2.89
CA SER A 77 -4.37 13.43 -2.53
C SER A 77 -4.80 11.99 -2.86
N CYS A 78 -3.97 11.03 -2.47
CA CYS A 78 -4.33 9.61 -2.48
C CYS A 78 -5.61 9.38 -1.67
N ASN A 79 -6.73 9.27 -2.39
CA ASN A 79 -8.05 9.09 -1.84
C ASN A 79 -8.38 7.59 -1.82
N PHE A 80 -8.85 7.09 -0.67
CA PHE A 80 -9.39 5.74 -0.54
C PHE A 80 -10.84 5.66 -1.06
N PHE A 81 -11.14 6.27 -2.22
CA PHE A 81 -12.50 6.25 -2.77
C PHE A 81 -12.96 4.80 -2.96
N ARG A 82 -14.09 4.45 -2.34
CA ARG A 82 -14.71 3.12 -2.37
C ARG A 82 -13.88 1.99 -1.71
N GLY A 83 -12.85 2.32 -0.94
CA GLY A 83 -12.21 1.35 -0.05
C GLY A 83 -13.14 1.00 1.11
N SER A 84 -13.39 -0.29 1.35
CA SER A 84 -13.93 -0.74 2.64
C SER A 84 -12.75 -0.81 3.61
N VAL A 85 -12.60 0.22 4.43
CA VAL A 85 -11.52 0.33 5.42
C VAL A 85 -12.11 0.55 6.81
N ALA A 86 -11.40 0.11 7.84
CA ALA A 86 -11.71 0.45 9.22
C ALA A 86 -11.45 1.95 9.44
N TRP A 87 -12.48 2.78 9.20
CA TRP A 87 -12.35 4.24 9.20
C TRP A 87 -11.83 4.82 10.51
N GLU A 88 -12.17 4.21 11.65
CA GLU A 88 -11.67 4.64 12.96
C GLU A 88 -10.16 4.41 13.10
N GLU A 89 -9.67 3.24 12.69
CA GLU A 89 -8.24 2.91 12.71
C GLU A 89 -7.46 3.80 11.74
N TYR A 90 -8.00 3.97 10.53
CA TYR A 90 -7.40 4.83 9.51
C TYR A 90 -7.35 6.29 9.97
N GLY A 91 -8.44 6.81 10.53
CA GLY A 91 -8.51 8.17 11.07
C GLY A 91 -7.49 8.38 12.20
N SER A 92 -7.37 7.40 13.11
CA SER A 92 -6.40 7.45 14.21
C SER A 92 -4.95 7.46 13.70
N LEU A 93 -4.66 6.68 12.65
CA LEU A 93 -3.33 6.66 12.02
C LEU A 93 -3.00 7.99 11.37
N LEU A 94 -3.94 8.60 10.63
CA LEU A 94 -3.75 9.92 10.03
C LEU A 94 -3.51 11.00 11.10
N ASP A 95 -4.33 11.01 12.15
CA ASP A 95 -4.21 12.00 13.24
C ASP A 95 -2.82 11.93 13.89
N ALA A 96 -2.36 10.72 14.23
CA ALA A 96 -1.03 10.51 14.82
C ALA A 96 0.10 10.98 13.88
N HIS A 97 -0.01 10.72 12.58
CA HIS A 97 0.97 11.13 11.58
C HIS A 97 1.08 12.65 11.46
N PHE A 98 -0.05 13.34 11.29
CA PHE A 98 -0.06 14.80 11.17
C PHE A 98 0.37 15.49 12.47
N ALA A 99 -0.01 14.96 13.63
CA ALA A 99 0.48 15.44 14.92
C ALA A 99 2.01 15.34 15.04
N ALA A 100 2.62 14.25 14.54
CA ALA A 100 4.07 14.09 14.52
C ALA A 100 4.77 15.10 13.60
N ILE A 101 4.20 15.37 12.41
CA ILE A 101 4.70 16.40 11.49
C ILE A 101 4.67 17.79 12.14
N ASP A 102 3.59 18.13 12.84
CA ASP A 102 3.45 19.41 13.53
C ASP A 102 4.48 19.60 14.63
N VAL A 103 4.82 18.53 15.37
CA VAL A 103 5.89 18.56 16.36
C VAL A 103 7.25 18.76 15.69
N TRP A 104 7.51 18.08 14.56
CA TRP A 104 8.75 18.23 13.80
C TRP A 104 8.94 19.65 13.28
N ARG A 105 7.89 20.27 12.71
CA ARG A 105 7.95 21.65 12.16
C ARG A 105 8.16 22.75 13.21
N ARG A 106 7.90 22.46 14.49
CA ARG A 106 8.08 23.41 15.60
C ARG A 106 9.48 23.36 16.23
N ARG A 107 10.31 22.40 15.83
CA ARG A 107 11.72 22.28 16.27
C ARG A 107 12.64 23.01 15.29
#